data_AF-A0A962IDU9-F1
#
_entry.id   AF-A0A962IDU9-F1
#
_cell.length_a   1.000
_cell.length_b   1.000
_cell.length_c   1.000
_cell.angle_alpha   90.00
_cell.angle_beta   90.00
_cell.angle_gamma   90.00
#
_symmetry.space_group_name_H-M   'P 1'
#
loop_
_entity.id
_entity.type
_entity.pdbx_description
1 polymer ?
#
loop_
_entity_poly.entity_id
_entity_poly.type
_entity_poly.pdbx_seq_one_letter_code
_entity_poly.pdbx_strand_id
1 'polypeptide(L)'
;MKRWWLAALSGCLVSGVQAELKWPDNMGLVVRLQQSPFVGGETWQRIRPMLLNKDGLAISRPRWSFLEFPAGAVYLGLGLDDWDHDRGDSAELKDMKALDQALNARLGTALRAGNGVFTLELGQDMLAHKGAQAKLRYAHDLVSGRVRPFAELQWLSADMTDYYVGVDADEVTTDRPAYQAGDALGLKAGLVLEYPLTRNLTVLGGVNLTGWDNAVTDSPIVDRDSIWGGYAGLNLLW
;
A
#
# COMPACT_ATOMS: atom_id res chain seq x y z
N MET A 1 -30.49 37.05 -43.98
CA MET A 1 -30.20 35.60 -43.96
C MET A 1 -28.79 35.41 -43.38
N LYS A 2 -28.67 34.89 -42.14
CA LYS A 2 -27.93 33.65 -41.75
C LYS A 2 -26.52 33.53 -42.39
N ARG A 3 -25.40 33.24 -41.72
CA ARG A 3 -25.06 32.73 -40.37
C ARG A 3 -23.50 32.78 -40.24
N TRP A 4 -22.98 33.27 -39.12
CA TRP A 4 -21.99 32.66 -38.21
C TRP A 4 -20.77 31.90 -38.79
N TRP A 5 -19.56 32.36 -38.47
CA TRP A 5 -18.36 31.53 -38.37
C TRP A 5 -17.81 31.60 -36.93
N LEU A 6 -18.05 30.53 -36.17
CA LEU A 6 -17.28 30.17 -34.98
C LEU A 6 -16.17 29.23 -35.46
N ALA A 7 -14.92 29.66 -35.30
CA ALA A 7 -13.75 28.85 -35.62
C ALA A 7 -13.48 27.83 -34.51
N ALA A 8 -13.53 26.56 -34.91
CA ALA A 8 -12.69 25.44 -34.46
C ALA A 8 -12.35 25.33 -32.96
N LEU A 9 -13.25 24.67 -32.21
CA LEU A 9 -12.85 23.72 -31.16
C LEU A 9 -13.23 22.33 -31.66
N SER A 10 -12.26 21.61 -32.21
CA SER A 10 -12.45 20.21 -32.60
C SER A 10 -11.14 19.46 -32.49
N GLY A 11 -11.11 18.50 -31.57
CA GLY A 11 -10.44 17.23 -31.80
C GLY A 11 -9.02 17.07 -31.27
N CYS A 12 -8.83 17.09 -29.96
CA CYS A 12 -7.97 16.06 -29.37
C CYS A 12 -8.83 14.80 -29.18
N LEU A 13 -9.15 14.14 -30.28
CA LEU A 13 -9.58 12.74 -30.23
C LEU A 13 -8.39 11.94 -29.70
N VAL A 14 -8.49 11.47 -28.46
CA VAL A 14 -7.59 10.45 -27.92
C VAL A 14 -7.76 9.23 -28.83
N SER A 15 -6.81 9.06 -29.75
CA SER A 15 -6.73 7.89 -30.61
C SER A 15 -6.48 6.67 -29.74
N GLY A 16 -7.47 5.78 -29.66
CA GLY A 16 -7.33 4.37 -29.33
C GLY A 16 -6.72 4.07 -27.96
N VAL A 17 -7.51 4.15 -26.89
CA VAL A 17 -7.25 3.34 -25.70
C VAL A 17 -7.61 1.89 -26.05
N GLN A 18 -6.65 1.14 -26.60
CA GLN A 18 -6.76 -0.31 -26.70
C GLN A 18 -6.31 -0.88 -25.36
N ALA A 19 -7.27 -1.10 -24.45
CA ALA A 19 -7.00 -1.86 -23.23
C ALA A 19 -6.87 -3.35 -23.61
N GLU A 20 -5.63 -3.84 -23.77
CA GLU A 20 -5.36 -5.25 -23.99
C GLU A 20 -5.19 -5.94 -22.63
N LEU A 21 -6.00 -6.97 -22.35
CA LEU A 21 -5.88 -7.78 -21.14
C LEU A 21 -4.65 -8.68 -21.27
N LYS A 22 -3.50 -8.22 -20.76
CA LYS A 22 -2.28 -9.03 -20.69
C LYS A 22 -2.28 -9.87 -19.43
N TRP A 23 -2.19 -11.19 -19.60
CA TRP A 23 -1.91 -12.09 -18.49
C TRP A 23 -0.51 -11.81 -17.96
N PRO A 24 -0.29 -11.89 -16.63
CA PRO A 24 1.04 -11.73 -16.07
C PRO A 24 1.94 -12.85 -16.59
N ASP A 25 3.11 -12.46 -17.06
CA ASP A 25 4.19 -13.35 -17.52
C ASP A 25 5.15 -13.75 -16.37
N ASN A 26 4.68 -13.52 -15.14
CA ASN A 26 5.42 -13.83 -13.94
C ASN A 26 4.52 -14.10 -12.76
N MET A 27 5.06 -14.81 -11.77
CA MET A 27 4.45 -15.03 -10.48
C MET A 27 5.55 -15.32 -9.47
N GLY A 28 5.37 -14.75 -8.28
CA GLY A 28 6.23 -14.96 -7.15
C GLY A 28 5.46 -15.23 -5.88
N LEU A 29 6.21 -15.67 -4.88
CA LEU A 29 5.75 -15.80 -3.50
C LEU A 29 6.73 -15.05 -2.60
N VAL A 30 6.17 -14.33 -1.64
CA VAL A 30 6.93 -13.64 -0.60
C VAL A 30 6.46 -14.11 0.77
N VAL A 31 7.43 -14.28 1.67
CA VAL A 31 7.20 -14.32 3.10
C VAL A 31 7.43 -12.91 3.63
N ARG A 32 6.42 -12.33 4.26
CA ARG A 32 6.51 -11.03 4.95
C ARG A 32 6.50 -11.27 6.46
N LEU A 33 7.35 -10.54 7.15
CA LEU A 33 7.37 -10.37 8.60
C LEU A 33 7.06 -8.90 8.91
N GLN A 34 6.23 -8.64 9.90
CA GLN A 34 5.94 -7.28 10.34
C GLN A 34 5.71 -7.23 11.83
N GLN A 35 6.36 -6.26 12.48
CA GLN A 35 6.14 -6.00 13.88
C GLN A 35 4.73 -5.44 14.10
N SER A 36 4.02 -5.95 15.10
CA SER A 36 2.74 -5.38 15.53
C SER A 36 2.97 -4.04 16.25
N PRO A 37 2.14 -3.01 15.99
CA PRO A 37 2.16 -1.78 16.79
C PRO A 37 1.42 -1.94 18.12
N PHE A 38 0.64 -3.00 18.29
CA PHE A 38 -0.27 -3.17 19.41
C PHE A 38 0.45 -3.68 20.66
N VAL A 39 -0.02 -3.25 21.83
CA VAL A 39 0.45 -3.73 23.13
C VAL A 39 0.41 -5.26 23.21
N GLY A 40 1.53 -5.88 23.58
CA GLY A 40 1.65 -7.35 23.65
C GLY A 40 1.54 -8.07 22.30
N GLY A 41 1.44 -7.33 21.19
CA GLY A 41 1.30 -7.89 19.85
C GLY A 41 2.59 -8.52 19.35
N GLU A 42 2.46 -9.72 18.81
CA GLU A 42 3.59 -10.47 18.24
C GLU A 42 3.95 -9.99 16.82
N THR A 43 5.15 -10.34 16.38
CA THR A 43 5.54 -10.14 14.98
C THR A 43 4.83 -11.19 14.13
N TRP A 44 3.92 -10.75 13.27
CA TRP A 44 3.19 -11.67 12.41
C TRP A 44 3.96 -11.98 11.13
N GLN A 45 3.68 -13.16 10.59
CA GLN A 45 4.20 -13.60 9.30
C GLN A 45 3.07 -13.94 8.33
N ARG A 46 3.20 -13.55 7.06
CA ARG A 46 2.23 -13.90 6.02
C ARG A 46 2.93 -14.27 4.73
N ILE A 47 2.38 -15.29 4.06
CA ILE A 47 2.76 -15.63 2.70
C ILE A 47 1.81 -14.92 1.75
N ARG A 48 2.34 -14.24 0.74
CA ARG A 48 1.55 -13.53 -0.27
C ARG A 48 2.03 -13.91 -1.67
N PRO A 49 1.12 -14.10 -2.64
CA PRO A 49 1.50 -14.06 -4.05
C PRO A 49 2.02 -12.66 -4.38
N MET A 50 2.94 -12.60 -5.32
CA MET A 50 3.50 -11.36 -5.83
C MET A 50 3.59 -11.40 -7.35
N LEU A 51 3.38 -10.25 -7.97
CA LEU A 51 3.64 -10.02 -9.38
C LEU A 51 4.70 -8.91 -9.48
N LEU A 52 5.76 -9.14 -10.27
CA LEU A 52 6.71 -8.11 -10.63
C LEU A 52 6.24 -7.41 -11.90
N ASN A 53 6.06 -6.10 -11.85
CA ASN A 53 5.84 -5.33 -13.08
C ASN A 53 7.18 -4.95 -13.71
N LYS A 54 7.28 -5.14 -15.03
CA LYS A 54 8.48 -4.91 -15.84
C LYS A 54 8.85 -3.43 -15.99
N ASP A 55 8.00 -2.51 -15.51
CA ASP A 55 8.22 -1.07 -15.65
C ASP A 55 9.25 -0.49 -14.65
N GLY A 56 9.83 -1.33 -13.78
CA GLY A 56 10.65 -0.87 -12.63
C GLY A 56 9.79 -0.45 -11.43
N LEU A 57 8.49 -0.79 -11.47
CA LEU A 57 7.44 -0.39 -10.56
C LEU A 57 6.95 -1.58 -9.74
N ALA A 58 7.67 -1.92 -8.68
CA ALA A 58 7.32 -3.03 -7.81
C ALA A 58 6.11 -2.65 -6.93
N ILE A 59 4.91 -2.85 -7.45
CA ILE A 59 3.67 -2.80 -6.68
C ILE A 59 3.21 -4.24 -6.49
N SER A 60 3.41 -4.78 -5.29
CA SER A 60 3.20 -6.19 -4.93
C SER A 60 1.73 -6.63 -4.87
N ARG A 61 0.79 -5.80 -5.32
CA ARG A 61 -0.66 -6.06 -5.28
C ARG A 61 -1.23 -6.12 -6.69
N PRO A 62 -2.21 -7.00 -6.97
CA PRO A 62 -2.88 -7.04 -8.26
C PRO A 62 -3.36 -5.64 -8.68
N ARG A 63 -3.02 -5.26 -9.91
CA ARG A 63 -3.45 -4.00 -10.53
C ARG A 63 -3.71 -4.20 -12.01
N TRP A 64 -4.63 -3.42 -12.54
CA TRP A 64 -4.97 -3.34 -13.97
C TRP A 64 -4.66 -1.93 -14.45
N SER A 65 -3.62 -1.79 -15.26
CA SER A 65 -3.35 -0.54 -16.00
C SER A 65 -4.43 -0.34 -17.06
N PHE A 66 -5.00 0.85 -17.13
CA PHE A 66 -5.97 1.21 -18.17
C PHE A 66 -5.55 2.45 -18.97
N LEU A 67 -4.51 3.15 -18.51
CA LEU A 67 -3.84 4.20 -19.25
C LEU A 67 -2.33 4.02 -19.08
N GLU A 68 -1.62 3.80 -20.18
CA GLU A 68 -0.16 3.71 -20.21
C GLU A 68 0.39 4.80 -21.13
N PHE A 69 1.49 5.43 -20.72
CA PHE A 69 2.15 6.51 -21.46
C PHE A 69 3.66 6.44 -21.22
N PRO A 70 4.50 7.10 -22.03
CA PRO A 70 5.97 6.90 -21.96
C PRO A 70 6.58 7.14 -20.57
N ALA A 71 6.01 8.08 -19.83
CA ALA A 71 6.46 8.44 -18.50
C ALA A 71 5.79 7.64 -17.36
N GLY A 72 4.81 6.78 -17.61
CA GLY A 72 4.05 6.16 -16.52
C GLY A 72 2.76 5.45 -16.88
N ALA A 73 1.95 5.20 -15.85
CA ALA A 73 0.65 4.57 -15.99
C ALA A 73 -0.35 5.06 -14.94
N VAL A 74 -1.64 4.90 -15.26
CA VAL A 74 -2.75 4.95 -14.31
C VAL A 74 -3.38 3.57 -14.25
N TYR A 75 -3.66 3.11 -13.03
CA TYR A 75 -4.14 1.76 -12.77
C TYR A 75 -5.25 1.73 -11.71
N LEU A 76 -6.10 0.72 -11.82
CA LEU A 76 -6.97 0.28 -10.73
C LEU A 76 -6.34 -0.91 -10.04
N GLY A 77 -6.57 -1.06 -8.75
CA GLY A 77 -6.05 -2.17 -7.96
C GLY A 77 -7.05 -2.63 -6.92
N LEU A 78 -6.92 -3.90 -6.54
CA LEU A 78 -7.59 -4.46 -5.37
C LEU A 78 -6.52 -5.04 -4.45
N GLY A 79 -6.78 -5.04 -3.15
CA GLY A 79 -5.85 -5.67 -2.21
C GLY A 79 -6.34 -5.58 -0.79
N LEU A 80 -6.01 -6.60 0.00
CA LEU A 80 -6.19 -6.56 1.44
C LEU A 80 -5.36 -5.43 2.04
N ASP A 81 -5.78 -4.96 3.20
CA ASP A 81 -4.99 -3.98 3.95
C ASP A 81 -3.69 -4.54 4.50
N ASP A 82 -2.76 -3.61 4.73
CA ASP A 82 -1.46 -3.90 5.34
C ASP A 82 -1.54 -3.99 6.88
N TRP A 83 -2.61 -3.44 7.46
CA TRP A 83 -2.87 -3.47 8.89
C TRP A 83 -3.32 -4.86 9.35
N ASP A 84 -3.03 -5.17 10.60
CA ASP A 84 -3.32 -6.47 11.16
C ASP A 84 -4.68 -6.47 11.86
N HIS A 85 -5.64 -7.22 11.31
CA HIS A 85 -6.96 -7.38 11.91
C HIS A 85 -6.96 -8.23 13.19
N ASP A 86 -5.91 -9.02 13.43
CA ASP A 86 -5.80 -9.87 14.62
C ASP A 86 -5.12 -9.12 15.80
N ARG A 87 -4.78 -7.85 15.60
CA ARG A 87 -4.02 -7.01 16.55
C ARG A 87 -2.75 -7.70 17.09
N GLY A 88 -2.03 -8.41 16.23
CA GLY A 88 -0.82 -9.15 16.57
C GLY A 88 -1.04 -10.32 17.52
N ASP A 89 -2.24 -10.91 17.53
CA ASP A 89 -2.62 -11.98 18.46
C ASP A 89 -2.42 -11.61 19.94
N SER A 90 -2.52 -10.31 20.25
CA SER A 90 -2.30 -9.77 21.59
C SER A 90 -3.25 -10.39 22.62
N ALA A 91 -2.68 -10.97 23.68
CA ALA A 91 -3.45 -11.57 24.77
C ALA A 91 -4.17 -10.51 25.61
N GLU A 92 -3.65 -9.28 25.64
CA GLU A 92 -4.16 -8.10 26.33
C GLU A 92 -5.38 -7.49 25.61
N LEU A 93 -5.50 -7.70 24.30
CA LEU A 93 -6.57 -7.12 23.47
C LEU A 93 -7.62 -8.16 23.02
N LYS A 94 -7.53 -9.40 23.51
CA LYS A 94 -8.45 -10.50 23.13
C LYS A 94 -9.91 -10.27 23.51
N ASP A 95 -10.15 -9.36 24.45
CA ASP A 95 -11.48 -8.99 24.95
C ASP A 95 -12.11 -7.86 24.13
N MET A 96 -11.34 -7.21 23.26
CA MET A 96 -11.84 -6.25 22.30
C MET A 96 -12.61 -6.93 21.18
N LYS A 97 -13.44 -6.15 20.50
CA LYS A 97 -14.15 -6.59 19.32
C LYS A 97 -13.16 -7.03 18.24
N ALA A 98 -13.48 -8.16 17.61
CA ALA A 98 -12.70 -8.67 16.48
C ALA A 98 -12.82 -7.71 15.28
N LEU A 99 -11.71 -7.53 14.56
CA LEU A 99 -11.68 -6.75 13.34
C LEU A 99 -11.89 -7.67 12.14
N ASP A 100 -12.80 -7.31 11.26
CA ASP A 100 -12.94 -7.89 9.94
C ASP A 100 -11.77 -7.51 9.02
N GLN A 101 -11.49 -8.41 8.08
CA GLN A 101 -10.48 -8.19 7.05
C GLN A 101 -10.94 -7.16 6.02
N ALA A 102 -10.20 -6.06 5.92
CA ALA A 102 -10.46 -4.99 4.97
C ALA A 102 -9.95 -5.32 3.55
N LEU A 103 -10.71 -4.89 2.54
CA LEU A 103 -10.38 -5.01 1.11
C LEU A 103 -10.49 -3.65 0.46
N ASN A 104 -9.36 -3.15 -0.04
CA ASN A 104 -9.27 -1.82 -0.62
C ASN A 104 -9.40 -1.87 -2.14
N ALA A 105 -10.35 -1.09 -2.66
CA ALA A 105 -10.35 -0.62 -4.04
C ALA A 105 -9.39 0.57 -4.16
N ARG A 106 -8.50 0.52 -5.16
CA ARG A 106 -7.40 1.45 -5.29
C ARG A 106 -7.35 2.08 -6.68
N LEU A 107 -7.13 3.38 -6.73
CA LEU A 107 -6.77 4.12 -7.93
C LEU A 107 -5.36 4.64 -7.72
N GLY A 108 -4.46 4.34 -8.65
CA GLY A 108 -3.08 4.81 -8.52
C GLY A 108 -2.48 5.27 -9.82
N THR A 109 -1.42 6.05 -9.70
CA THR A 109 -0.56 6.45 -10.79
C THR A 109 0.90 6.25 -10.41
N ALA A 110 1.69 5.91 -11.41
CA ALA A 110 3.12 5.74 -11.28
C ALA A 110 3.82 6.53 -12.38
N LEU A 111 4.76 7.39 -11.99
CA LEU A 111 5.41 8.37 -12.87
C LEU A 111 6.93 8.28 -12.73
N ARG A 112 7.61 7.94 -13.83
CA ARG A 112 9.07 7.99 -13.92
C ARG A 112 9.54 9.44 -13.71
N ALA A 113 10.48 9.63 -12.79
CA ALA A 113 11.07 10.92 -12.48
C ALA A 113 12.57 10.76 -12.22
N GLY A 114 13.38 11.29 -13.14
CA GLY A 114 14.83 11.09 -13.11
C GLY A 114 15.18 9.60 -13.10
N ASN A 115 15.96 9.18 -12.10
CA ASN A 115 16.35 7.79 -11.89
C ASN A 115 15.48 7.10 -10.83
N GLY A 116 14.19 7.39 -10.81
CA GLY A 116 13.26 6.88 -9.81
C GLY A 116 11.82 6.94 -10.28
N VAL A 117 10.92 6.59 -9.37
CA VAL A 117 9.49 6.58 -9.67
C VAL A 117 8.71 7.15 -8.50
N PHE A 118 7.81 8.07 -8.80
CA PHE A 118 6.75 8.49 -7.90
C PHE A 118 5.53 7.61 -8.08
N THR A 119 4.94 7.17 -6.97
CA THR A 119 3.66 6.46 -6.96
C THR A 119 2.71 7.20 -6.04
N LEU A 120 1.54 7.58 -6.57
CA LEU A 120 0.40 8.04 -5.77
C LEU A 120 -0.68 6.97 -5.84
N GLU A 121 -1.22 6.58 -4.69
CA GLU A 121 -2.29 5.60 -4.58
C GLU A 121 -3.35 6.10 -3.62
N LEU A 122 -4.60 6.11 -4.08
CA LEU A 122 -5.78 6.37 -3.28
C LEU A 122 -6.51 5.04 -3.07
N GLY A 123 -6.85 4.72 -1.84
CA GLY A 123 -7.54 3.49 -1.45
C GLY A 123 -8.81 3.80 -0.68
N GLN A 124 -9.82 2.96 -0.88
CA GLN A 124 -11.06 2.99 -0.12
C GLN A 124 -11.39 1.55 0.28
N ASP A 125 -11.62 1.31 1.57
CA ASP A 125 -12.06 0.01 2.05
C ASP A 125 -13.54 -0.24 1.68
N MET A 126 -13.79 -1.46 1.23
CA MET A 126 -15.08 -1.92 0.72
C MET A 126 -15.80 -2.91 1.65
N LEU A 127 -15.13 -3.43 2.70
CA LEU A 127 -15.66 -4.55 3.48
C LEU A 127 -15.79 -4.31 4.98
N ALA A 128 -14.90 -3.54 5.60
CA ALA A 128 -14.74 -3.51 7.04
C ALA A 128 -15.01 -2.11 7.64
N HIS A 129 -14.04 -1.22 7.52
CA HIS A 129 -14.02 0.08 8.20
C HIS A 129 -14.54 1.24 7.34
N LYS A 130 -14.74 1.04 6.03
CA LYS A 130 -15.20 2.10 5.09
C LYS A 130 -14.30 3.34 5.05
N GLY A 131 -13.10 3.24 5.59
CA GLY A 131 -12.13 4.33 5.59
C GLY A 131 -11.39 4.46 4.26
N ALA A 132 -10.74 5.60 4.10
CA ALA A 132 -9.92 5.95 2.95
C ALA A 132 -8.45 6.06 3.35
N GLN A 133 -7.57 5.86 2.37
CA GLN A 133 -6.14 6.05 2.54
C GLN A 133 -5.53 6.69 1.29
N ALA A 134 -4.47 7.46 1.48
CA ALA A 134 -3.64 7.99 0.40
C ALA A 134 -2.16 7.70 0.67
N LYS A 135 -1.44 7.22 -0.33
CA LYS A 135 -0.02 6.89 -0.23
C LYS A 135 0.75 7.58 -1.34
N LEU A 136 1.75 8.38 -0.98
CA LEU A 136 2.70 8.98 -1.90
C LEU A 136 4.09 8.41 -1.64
N ARG A 137 4.62 7.65 -2.59
CA ARG A 137 5.95 7.05 -2.52
C ARG A 137 6.88 7.63 -3.57
N TYR A 138 8.15 7.79 -3.21
CA TYR A 138 9.24 7.90 -4.17
C TYR A 138 10.23 6.75 -3.95
N ALA A 139 10.52 5.98 -4.99
CA ALA A 139 11.54 4.94 -4.99
C ALA A 139 12.66 5.34 -5.96
N HIS A 140 13.88 5.48 -5.45
CA HIS A 140 15.05 5.85 -6.26
C HIS A 140 15.81 4.59 -6.67
N ASP A 141 16.19 4.48 -7.93
CA ASP A 141 16.99 3.37 -8.44
C ASP A 141 18.48 3.62 -8.26
N LEU A 142 19.13 2.98 -7.29
CA LEU A 142 20.57 3.12 -7.08
C LEU A 142 21.39 2.23 -8.01
N VAL A 143 20.88 1.06 -8.40
CA VAL A 143 21.68 0.00 -9.05
C VAL A 143 20.85 -0.69 -10.13
N SER A 144 20.44 0.06 -11.16
CA SER A 144 19.81 -0.48 -12.38
C SER A 144 18.66 -1.48 -12.09
N GLY A 145 17.73 -1.07 -11.24
CA GLY A 145 16.55 -1.79 -10.79
C GLY A 145 16.78 -2.66 -9.55
N ARG A 146 18.05 -2.95 -9.20
CA ARG A 146 18.37 -3.97 -8.19
C ARG A 146 18.28 -3.49 -6.76
N VAL A 147 18.53 -2.21 -6.53
CA VAL A 147 18.57 -1.62 -5.18
C VAL A 147 17.78 -0.33 -5.23
N ARG A 148 16.66 -0.30 -4.51
CA ARG A 148 15.74 0.84 -4.50
C ARG A 148 15.42 1.29 -3.08
N PRO A 149 16.14 2.27 -2.52
CA PRO A 149 15.65 2.97 -1.35
C PRO A 149 14.35 3.71 -1.70
N PHE A 150 13.46 3.84 -0.72
CA PHE A 150 12.23 4.58 -0.89
C PHE A 150 11.83 5.33 0.37
N ALA A 151 11.04 6.37 0.17
CA ALA A 151 10.27 7.04 1.21
C ALA A 151 8.81 7.11 0.77
N GLU A 152 7.89 7.00 1.71
CA GLU A 152 6.46 6.99 1.49
C GLU A 152 5.75 7.75 2.61
N LEU A 153 4.94 8.72 2.23
CA LEU A 153 3.98 9.38 3.10
C LEU A 153 2.63 8.66 2.97
N GLN A 154 1.99 8.44 4.10
CA GLN A 154 0.68 7.79 4.20
C GLN A 154 -0.27 8.73 4.94
N TRP A 155 -1.48 8.88 4.42
CA TRP A 155 -2.60 9.48 5.14
C TRP A 155 -3.68 8.42 5.30
N LEU A 156 -4.24 8.33 6.50
CA LEU A 156 -5.33 7.43 6.87
C LEU A 156 -6.50 8.27 7.39
N SER A 157 -7.71 7.98 6.92
CA SER A 157 -8.91 8.64 7.41
C SER A 157 -9.24 8.22 8.85
N ALA A 158 -9.94 9.08 9.59
CA ALA A 158 -10.53 8.76 10.91
C ALA A 158 -11.26 7.40 10.94
N ASP A 159 -12.12 7.12 9.96
CA ASP A 159 -12.86 5.84 9.89
C ASP A 159 -11.93 4.60 9.89
N MET A 160 -10.72 4.73 9.35
CA MET A 160 -9.74 3.64 9.32
C MET A 160 -8.95 3.56 10.62
N THR A 161 -8.48 4.68 11.15
CA THR A 161 -7.67 4.74 12.37
C THR A 161 -8.51 4.39 13.59
N ASP A 162 -9.71 4.93 13.72
CA ASP A 162 -10.64 4.61 14.81
C ASP A 162 -11.00 3.12 14.81
N TYR A 163 -11.06 2.49 13.64
CA TYR A 163 -11.31 1.05 13.53
C TYR A 163 -10.14 0.19 14.03
N TYR A 164 -8.90 0.56 13.69
CA TYR A 164 -7.73 -0.25 14.06
C TYR A 164 -7.20 0.05 15.46
N VAL A 165 -7.16 1.33 15.84
CA VAL A 165 -6.51 1.82 17.07
C VAL A 165 -7.46 2.58 18.01
N GLY A 166 -8.75 2.68 17.67
CA GLY A 166 -9.77 3.21 18.59
C GLY A 166 -10.10 2.22 19.71
N VAL A 167 -10.76 2.75 20.74
CA VAL A 167 -11.33 1.99 21.84
C VAL A 167 -12.78 2.43 22.03
N ASP A 168 -13.71 1.55 21.69
CA ASP A 168 -15.14 1.80 21.82
C ASP A 168 -15.59 1.74 23.29
N ALA A 169 -16.74 2.33 23.59
CA ALA A 169 -17.24 2.46 24.96
C ALA A 169 -17.44 1.11 25.68
N ASP A 170 -17.73 0.04 24.94
CA ASP A 170 -17.87 -1.33 25.43
C ASP A 170 -16.55 -2.09 25.54
N GLU A 171 -15.43 -1.50 25.08
CA GLU A 171 -14.07 -2.04 25.19
C GLU A 171 -13.25 -1.37 26.29
N VAL A 172 -13.81 -0.36 26.96
CA VAL A 172 -13.13 0.41 28.01
C VAL A 172 -12.84 -0.45 29.24
N THR A 173 -11.62 -0.36 29.73
CA THR A 173 -11.21 -0.90 31.03
C THR A 173 -10.48 0.18 31.85
N THR A 174 -10.13 -0.12 33.11
CA THR A 174 -9.36 0.81 33.95
C THR A 174 -8.04 1.23 33.31
N ASP A 175 -7.39 0.32 32.57
CA ASP A 175 -6.06 0.53 31.97
C ASP A 175 -6.14 0.80 30.46
N ARG A 176 -7.33 0.76 29.86
CA ARG A 176 -7.61 1.03 28.43
C ARG A 176 -8.80 2.00 28.33
N PRO A 177 -8.58 3.33 28.44
CA PRO A 177 -9.65 4.31 28.32
C PRO A 177 -10.19 4.39 26.88
N ALA A 178 -11.40 4.93 26.72
CA ALA A 178 -11.97 5.21 25.41
C ALA A 178 -11.06 6.15 24.60
N TYR A 179 -10.93 5.89 23.31
CA TYR A 179 -10.02 6.63 22.44
C TYR A 179 -10.55 6.69 21.00
N GLN A 180 -10.43 7.87 20.39
CA GLN A 180 -10.70 8.12 18.97
C GLN A 180 -9.46 8.79 18.39
N ALA A 181 -8.86 8.15 17.39
CA ALA A 181 -7.62 8.57 16.77
C ALA A 181 -7.82 9.79 15.86
N GLY A 182 -8.90 9.81 15.08
CA GLY A 182 -9.06 10.77 13.99
C GLY A 182 -8.09 10.53 12.84
N ASP A 183 -7.97 11.46 11.89
CA ASP A 183 -7.07 11.30 10.75
C ASP A 183 -5.60 11.18 11.19
N ALA A 184 -4.84 10.30 10.52
CA ALA A 184 -3.44 10.04 10.85
C ALA A 184 -2.51 10.18 9.65
N LEU A 185 -1.27 10.54 9.93
CA LEU A 185 -0.15 10.53 9.00
C LEU A 185 0.91 9.50 9.42
N GLY A 186 1.46 8.82 8.43
CA GLY A 186 2.56 7.88 8.60
C GLY A 186 3.71 8.19 7.65
N LEU A 187 4.94 8.07 8.13
CA LEU A 187 6.13 8.13 7.30
C LEU A 187 6.81 6.77 7.28
N LYS A 188 6.96 6.23 6.08
CA LYS A 188 7.62 4.95 5.83
C LYS A 188 8.87 5.15 5.00
N ALA A 189 9.96 4.53 5.43
CA ALA A 189 11.20 4.47 4.67
C ALA A 189 11.69 3.03 4.58
N GLY A 190 12.37 2.69 3.49
CA GLY A 190 12.86 1.34 3.33
C GLY A 190 13.78 1.15 2.15
N LEU A 191 14.17 -0.10 1.96
CA LEU A 191 15.05 -0.56 0.90
C LEU A 191 14.44 -1.80 0.26
N VAL A 192 14.37 -1.81 -1.07
CA VAL A 192 13.97 -2.98 -1.86
C VAL A 192 15.18 -3.50 -2.62
N LEU A 193 15.36 -4.81 -2.61
CA LEU A 193 16.37 -5.54 -3.36
C LEU A 193 15.68 -6.46 -4.36
N GLU A 194 16.09 -6.38 -5.63
CA GLU A 194 15.65 -7.28 -6.71
C GLU A 194 16.87 -7.80 -7.46
N TYR A 195 17.14 -9.08 -7.38
CA TYR A 195 18.33 -9.69 -7.96
C TYR A 195 17.93 -10.82 -8.93
N PRO A 196 18.13 -10.64 -10.25
CA PRO A 196 17.90 -11.71 -11.22
C PRO A 196 18.98 -12.78 -11.03
N LEU A 197 18.59 -13.90 -10.43
CA LEU A 197 19.48 -15.04 -10.17
C LEU A 197 19.73 -15.83 -11.46
N THR A 198 18.69 -15.96 -12.29
CA THR A 198 18.76 -16.53 -13.65
C THR A 198 17.93 -15.67 -14.61
N ARG A 199 17.82 -16.07 -15.88
CA ARG A 199 16.93 -15.40 -16.85
C ARG A 199 15.44 -15.47 -16.47
N ASN A 200 15.06 -16.47 -15.67
CA ASN A 200 13.67 -16.78 -15.34
C ASN A 200 13.39 -16.73 -13.83
N LEU A 201 14.40 -16.50 -12.99
CA LEU A 201 14.25 -16.50 -11.54
C LEU A 201 14.86 -15.23 -10.96
N THR A 202 14.05 -14.47 -10.23
CA THR A 202 14.45 -13.28 -9.50
C THR A 202 14.26 -13.51 -8.01
N VAL A 203 15.30 -13.24 -7.23
CA VAL A 203 15.21 -13.14 -5.77
C VAL A 203 14.83 -11.71 -5.43
N LEU A 204 13.94 -11.53 -4.48
CA LEU A 204 13.54 -10.22 -4.02
C LEU A 204 13.48 -10.16 -2.50
N GLY A 205 13.72 -8.99 -1.97
CA GLY A 205 13.53 -8.73 -0.56
C GLY A 205 13.36 -7.25 -0.30
N GLY A 206 12.94 -6.93 0.90
CA GLY A 206 12.88 -5.55 1.34
C GLY A 206 12.76 -5.44 2.83
N VAL A 207 13.23 -4.31 3.35
CA VAL A 207 13.12 -3.92 4.76
C VAL A 207 12.58 -2.50 4.83
N ASN A 208 11.83 -2.20 5.88
CA ASN A 208 11.25 -0.89 6.08
C ASN A 208 11.00 -0.58 7.55
N LEU A 209 10.90 0.71 7.84
CA LEU A 209 10.43 1.28 9.10
C LEU A 209 9.27 2.20 8.78
N THR A 210 8.22 2.16 9.59
CA THR A 210 7.06 3.05 9.52
C THR A 210 6.87 3.71 10.86
N GLY A 211 6.91 5.04 10.91
CA GLY A 211 6.52 5.83 12.07
C GLY A 211 5.16 6.46 11.86
N TRP A 212 4.37 6.57 12.91
CA TRP A 212 3.05 7.21 12.89
C TRP A 212 3.03 8.49 13.72
N ASP A 213 2.05 9.34 13.45
CA ASP A 213 1.77 10.50 14.28
C ASP A 213 0.91 10.16 15.51
N ASN A 214 0.62 11.19 16.30
CA ASN A 214 -0.01 11.06 17.60
C ASN A 214 -1.44 10.50 17.55
N ALA A 215 -2.16 10.66 16.43
CA ALA A 215 -3.45 10.03 16.24
C ALA A 215 -3.37 8.51 16.45
N VAL A 216 -2.30 7.87 15.98
CA VAL A 216 -2.04 6.44 16.19
C VAL A 216 -1.28 6.17 17.48
N THR A 217 -0.21 6.91 17.76
CA THR A 217 0.71 6.56 18.86
C THR A 217 0.16 6.89 20.25
N ASP A 218 -0.79 7.81 20.37
CA ASP A 218 -1.43 8.13 21.66
C ASP A 218 -2.56 7.14 22.00
N SER A 219 -2.87 6.19 21.12
CA SER A 219 -3.84 5.14 21.39
C SER A 219 -3.37 4.27 22.58
N PRO A 220 -4.25 3.99 23.56
CA PRO A 220 -3.89 3.16 24.73
C PRO A 220 -3.63 1.70 24.39
N ILE A 221 -3.91 1.27 23.16
CA ILE A 221 -3.64 -0.09 22.68
C ILE A 221 -2.41 -0.20 21.77
N VAL A 222 -1.71 0.92 21.55
CA VAL A 222 -0.47 0.99 20.77
C VAL A 222 0.71 1.21 21.73
N ASP A 223 1.77 0.40 21.62
CA ASP A 223 2.97 0.52 22.47
C ASP A 223 4.24 0.88 21.67
N ARG A 224 4.09 1.17 20.37
CA ARG A 224 5.20 1.52 19.46
C ARG A 224 4.90 2.77 18.65
N ASP A 225 5.84 3.71 18.70
CA ASP A 225 5.84 4.88 17.81
C ASP A 225 6.23 4.51 16.37
N SER A 226 6.99 3.42 16.22
CA SER A 226 7.43 2.93 14.92
C SER A 226 7.51 1.41 14.89
N ILE A 227 7.20 0.85 13.72
CA ILE A 227 7.25 -0.58 13.45
C ILE A 227 8.19 -0.88 12.29
N TRP A 228 8.88 -2.01 12.37
CA TRP A 228 9.65 -2.53 11.26
C TRP A 228 8.90 -3.61 10.49
N GLY A 229 9.25 -3.77 9.22
CA GLY A 229 8.76 -4.86 8.39
C GLY A 229 9.83 -5.33 7.43
N GLY A 230 9.75 -6.60 7.07
CA GLY A 230 10.65 -7.23 6.12
C GLY A 230 9.91 -8.21 5.23
N TYR A 231 10.44 -8.46 4.04
CA TYR A 231 10.00 -9.59 3.23
C TYR A 231 11.15 -10.16 2.41
N ALA A 232 11.02 -11.43 2.06
CA ALA A 232 11.90 -12.11 1.12
C ALA A 232 11.06 -13.06 0.26
N GLY A 233 11.48 -13.27 -0.98
CA GLY A 233 10.75 -14.14 -1.89
C GLY A 233 11.46 -14.40 -3.21
N LEU A 234 10.75 -15.16 -4.03
CA LEU A 234 11.19 -15.57 -5.35
C LEU A 234 10.11 -15.22 -6.36
N ASN A 235 10.52 -14.82 -7.55
CA ASN A 235 9.63 -14.56 -8.68
C ASN A 235 10.12 -15.30 -9.91
N LEU A 236 9.24 -16.08 -10.52
CA LEU A 236 9.47 -16.80 -11.76
C LEU A 236 8.91 -16.01 -12.94
N LEU A 237 9.66 -15.94 -14.04
CA LEU A 237 9.23 -15.37 -15.32
C LEU A 237 9.13 -16.49 -16.36
N TRP A 238 8.07 -16.49 -17.16
CA TRP A 238 7.87 -17.45 -18.25
C TRP A 238 7.39 -16.80 -19.54
#